data_AF-A0AAD3M9L9-F1
#
_entry.id   AF-A0AAD3M9L9-F1
#
_cell.length_a   1.000
_cell.length_b   1.000
_cell.length_c   1.000
_cell.angle_alpha   90.00
_cell.angle_beta   90.00
_cell.angle_gamma   90.00
#
_symmetry.space_group_name_H-M   'P 1'
#
loop_
_entity.id
_entity.type
_entity.pdbx_description
1 polymer ?
#
loop_
_entity_poly.entity_id
_entity_poly.type
_entity_poly.pdbx_seq_one_letter_code
_entity_poly.pdbx_strand_id
1 'polypeptide(L)'
;MMKRFCLLLLLLANSTAAVPLENSGREEQPTLPSQAFSTGPSPTEAKSRFAMLDDVRLLANGLLQLGQSLREFVHKTKAQINDIFQKLNIFDRSFYQLSVVTSEIKEEEEELKKTTNFLKANNEEIRNLSLEINSKINSILQERTQLQSKVGSLEERLKGLSQSIVPADQLSEITTLKEVIEAQEKTITNLLKAVKEQHDQLDHQKVKIKNLEEKLSYDSFQDTVDKPVDSDPAAPNMFEYLTGNSTGLDTNDLPIDCSELFKKGEANSGIYVIKPNRSEPFNVYCEMGS
;
A
#
# COMPACT_ATOMS: atom_id res chain seq x y z
N MET A 1 -1.72 -19.87 -35.34
CA MET A 1 -1.76 -21.33 -35.08
C MET A 1 -2.74 -22.10 -35.96
N MET A 2 -3.87 -21.54 -36.42
CA MET A 2 -4.84 -22.24 -37.28
C MET A 2 -4.30 -22.74 -38.64
N LYS A 3 -3.31 -22.07 -39.23
CA LYS A 3 -2.78 -22.43 -40.56
C LYS A 3 -2.02 -23.77 -40.59
N ARG A 4 -1.44 -24.20 -39.46
CA ARG A 4 -0.72 -25.48 -39.36
C ARG A 4 -1.67 -26.67 -39.15
N PHE A 5 -2.84 -26.42 -38.54
CA PHE A 5 -3.85 -27.45 -38.32
C PHE A 5 -4.57 -27.84 -39.63
N CYS A 6 -4.81 -26.89 -40.53
CA CYS A 6 -5.35 -27.18 -41.88
C CYS A 6 -4.40 -28.03 -42.74
N LEU A 7 -3.08 -27.85 -42.61
CA LEU A 7 -2.10 -28.62 -43.37
C LEU A 7 -2.04 -30.10 -42.95
N LEU A 8 -2.27 -30.38 -41.66
CA LEU A 8 -2.36 -31.75 -41.13
C LEU A 8 -3.65 -32.46 -41.55
N LEU A 9 -4.77 -31.75 -41.62
CA LEU A 9 -6.05 -32.31 -42.11
C LEU A 9 -6.04 -32.59 -43.62
N LEU A 10 -5.30 -31.80 -44.42
CA LEU A 10 -5.14 -32.05 -45.86
C LEU A 10 -4.21 -33.23 -46.19
N LEU A 11 -3.29 -33.58 -45.29
CA LEU A 11 -2.39 -34.73 -45.48
C LEU A 11 -3.06 -36.08 -45.19
N LEU A 12 -4.11 -36.11 -44.37
CA LEU A 12 -4.82 -37.35 -44.00
C LEU A 12 -5.89 -37.77 -45.03
N ALA A 13 -6.21 -36.93 -46.01
CA ALA A 13 -7.24 -37.22 -47.03
C ALA A 13 -6.71 -37.89 -48.32
N ASN A 14 -5.38 -38.04 -48.47
CA ASN A 14 -4.76 -38.50 -49.73
C ASN A 14 -4.17 -39.91 -49.66
N SER A 15 -4.86 -40.88 -49.04
CA SER A 15 -4.38 -42.26 -48.99
C SER A 15 -5.49 -43.29 -49.15
N THR A 16 -6.23 -43.20 -50.25
CA THR A 16 -6.96 -44.34 -50.82
C THR A 16 -6.84 -44.30 -52.34
N ALA A 17 -5.77 -44.88 -52.88
CA ALA A 17 -5.70 -45.24 -54.29
C ALA A 17 -5.80 -46.76 -54.38
N ALA A 18 -7.00 -47.24 -54.69
CA ALA A 18 -7.25 -48.59 -55.14
C ALA A 18 -6.57 -48.78 -56.50
N VAL A 19 -5.81 -49.85 -56.66
CA VAL A 19 -5.18 -50.26 -57.92
C VAL A 19 -6.21 -51.06 -58.73
N PRO A 20 -6.58 -50.67 -59.96
CA PRO A 20 -7.21 -51.56 -60.91
C PRO A 20 -6.11 -52.24 -61.74
N LEU A 21 -6.07 -53.57 -61.73
CA LEU A 21 -5.22 -54.33 -62.64
C LEU A 21 -5.97 -54.57 -63.95
N GLU A 22 -5.71 -53.70 -64.92
CA GLU A 22 -6.12 -53.84 -66.31
C GLU A 22 -5.06 -54.66 -67.06
N ASN A 23 -5.46 -55.78 -67.68
CA ASN A 23 -4.58 -56.63 -68.49
C ASN A 23 -4.91 -56.39 -69.96
N SER A 24 -3.94 -55.86 -70.72
CA SER A 24 -4.07 -55.57 -72.16
C SER A 24 -2.75 -55.81 -72.90
N GLY A 25 -2.83 -56.55 -74.03
CA GLY A 25 -1.96 -56.31 -75.19
C GLY A 25 -0.87 -57.33 -75.53
N ARG A 26 -1.24 -58.38 -76.28
CA ARG A 26 -0.89 -58.65 -77.71
C ARG A 26 0.58 -58.73 -78.18
N GLU A 27 0.92 -59.82 -78.91
CA GLU A 27 1.51 -59.90 -80.28
C GLU A 27 1.85 -61.39 -80.61
N GLU A 28 1.21 -62.03 -81.60
CA GLU A 28 1.50 -62.15 -83.06
C GLU A 28 2.61 -63.18 -83.48
N GLN A 29 2.12 -64.29 -84.08
CA GLN A 29 2.59 -65.23 -85.16
C GLN A 29 3.97 -65.02 -85.86
N PRO A 30 4.64 -65.99 -86.58
CA PRO A 30 4.14 -67.16 -87.34
C PRO A 30 5.04 -68.45 -87.27
N THR A 31 4.70 -69.65 -87.79
CA THR A 31 4.99 -70.15 -89.17
C THR A 31 4.69 -71.67 -89.27
N LEU A 32 4.25 -72.12 -90.45
CA LEU A 32 3.85 -73.47 -90.92
C LEU A 32 5.07 -74.39 -91.26
N PRO A 33 4.93 -75.51 -92.02
CA PRO A 33 4.48 -76.90 -91.77
C PRO A 33 5.63 -77.92 -91.61
N SER A 34 5.34 -79.19 -91.30
CA SER A 34 6.16 -80.32 -91.77
C SER A 34 5.34 -81.61 -91.92
N GLN A 35 5.06 -81.96 -93.18
CA GLN A 35 4.84 -83.35 -93.61
C GLN A 35 6.21 -83.96 -93.93
N ALA A 36 6.50 -85.18 -93.45
CA ALA A 36 7.10 -86.25 -94.26
C ALA A 36 7.18 -87.58 -93.48
N PHE A 37 6.41 -88.54 -93.97
CA PHE A 37 6.62 -89.99 -94.06
C PHE A 37 7.77 -90.68 -93.30
N SER A 38 7.42 -91.75 -92.57
CA SER A 38 8.09 -93.06 -92.70
C SER A 38 7.17 -94.19 -92.25
N THR A 39 6.69 -94.94 -93.26
CA THR A 39 6.57 -96.40 -93.40
C THR A 39 6.45 -97.28 -92.14
N GLY A 40 5.38 -98.08 -92.05
CA GLY A 40 5.19 -99.17 -91.05
C GLY A 40 6.18 -100.35 -91.21
N PRO A 41 6.10 -101.45 -90.43
CA PRO A 41 4.89 -102.09 -89.87
C PRO A 41 4.96 -102.52 -88.36
N SER A 42 3.83 -103.00 -87.84
CA SER A 42 3.58 -103.62 -86.51
C SER A 42 4.26 -105.01 -86.38
N PRO A 43 4.02 -105.89 -85.37
CA PRO A 43 3.24 -105.82 -84.11
C PRO A 43 3.94 -106.48 -82.88
N THR A 44 3.51 -106.19 -81.64
CA THR A 44 3.40 -107.19 -80.53
C THR A 44 2.80 -106.56 -79.28
N GLU A 45 1.47 -106.56 -79.20
CA GLU A 45 0.73 -106.39 -77.95
C GLU A 45 0.93 -107.64 -77.08
N ALA A 46 1.94 -107.60 -76.21
CA ALA A 46 2.05 -108.50 -75.08
C ALA A 46 2.90 -107.86 -73.98
N LYS A 47 2.37 -106.84 -73.30
CA LYS A 47 2.82 -106.23 -72.03
C LYS A 47 2.13 -104.86 -71.98
N SER A 48 1.35 -104.49 -70.97
CA SER A 48 1.85 -104.35 -69.61
C SER A 48 0.67 -104.13 -68.64
N ARG A 49 0.61 -104.91 -67.55
CA ARG A 49 -0.23 -104.56 -66.38
C ARG A 49 0.44 -103.53 -65.47
N PHE A 50 1.62 -103.06 -65.86
CA PHE A 50 2.47 -102.14 -65.12
C PHE A 50 2.81 -100.96 -66.03
N ALA A 51 2.75 -99.74 -65.50
CA ALA A 51 3.19 -98.55 -66.22
C ALA A 51 4.66 -98.69 -66.67
N MET A 52 5.04 -98.04 -67.77
CA MET A 52 6.44 -97.99 -68.20
C MET A 52 7.30 -97.40 -67.08
N LEU A 53 8.49 -97.98 -66.86
CA LEU A 53 9.41 -97.56 -65.80
C LEU A 53 9.75 -96.07 -65.89
N ASP A 54 9.84 -95.55 -67.11
CA ASP A 54 10.11 -94.14 -67.39
C ASP A 54 8.96 -93.23 -66.92
N ASP A 55 7.71 -93.64 -67.10
CA ASP A 55 6.53 -92.92 -66.60
C ASP A 55 6.48 -92.91 -65.07
N VAL A 56 6.81 -94.03 -64.43
CA VAL A 56 6.87 -94.12 -62.96
C VAL A 56 7.99 -93.25 -62.41
N ARG A 57 9.15 -93.18 -63.08
CA ARG A 57 10.27 -92.33 -62.69
C ARG A 57 9.95 -90.85 -62.88
N LEU A 58 9.26 -90.50 -63.98
CA LEU A 58 8.77 -89.15 -64.21
C LEU A 58 7.77 -88.74 -63.13
N LEU A 59 6.83 -89.62 -62.79
CA LEU A 59 5.85 -89.40 -61.72
C LEU A 59 6.53 -89.25 -60.35
N ALA A 60 7.50 -90.10 -60.04
CA ALA A 60 8.26 -90.04 -58.80
C ALA A 60 9.06 -88.74 -58.67
N ASN A 61 9.68 -88.28 -59.77
CA ASN A 61 10.39 -87.01 -59.80
C ASN A 61 9.42 -85.82 -59.67
N GLY A 62 8.27 -85.87 -60.34
CA GLY A 62 7.23 -84.84 -60.22
C GLY A 62 6.65 -84.76 -58.80
N LEU A 63 6.39 -85.90 -58.17
CA LEU A 63 5.94 -85.98 -56.78
C LEU A 63 7.01 -85.49 -55.80
N LEU A 64 8.29 -85.80 -56.05
CA LEU A 64 9.39 -85.31 -55.21
C LEU A 64 9.53 -83.79 -55.32
N GLN A 65 9.48 -83.23 -56.53
CA GLN A 65 9.54 -81.79 -56.77
C GLN A 65 8.35 -81.07 -56.12
N LEU A 66 7.15 -81.65 -56.23
CA LEU A 66 5.96 -81.13 -55.54
C LEU A 66 6.11 -81.21 -54.01
N GLY A 67 6.67 -82.30 -53.48
CA GLY A 67 6.95 -82.44 -52.06
C GLY A 67 7.94 -81.39 -51.55
N GLN A 68 8.98 -81.08 -52.34
CA GLN A 68 9.95 -80.04 -52.02
C GLN A 68 9.32 -78.63 -52.08
N SER A 69 8.56 -78.32 -53.12
CA SER A 69 7.89 -77.02 -53.26
C SER A 69 6.83 -76.81 -52.17
N LEU A 70 6.06 -77.84 -51.83
CA LEU A 70 5.11 -77.80 -50.73
C LEU A 70 5.80 -77.57 -49.39
N ARG A 71 6.93 -78.25 -49.14
CA ARG A 71 7.72 -78.05 -47.92
C ARG A 71 8.20 -76.60 -47.79
N GLU A 72 8.73 -76.03 -48.87
CA GLU A 72 9.18 -74.65 -48.87
C GLU A 72 8.03 -73.67 -48.67
N PHE A 73 6.89 -73.91 -49.33
CA PHE A 73 5.66 -73.13 -49.14
C PHE A 73 5.21 -73.17 -47.68
N VAL A 74 5.13 -74.35 -47.05
CA VAL A 74 4.74 -74.50 -45.64
C VAL A 74 5.71 -73.77 -44.71
N HIS A 75 7.02 -73.86 -44.94
CA HIS A 75 7.99 -73.11 -44.14
C HIS A 75 7.84 -71.60 -44.29
N LYS A 76 7.62 -71.11 -45.52
CA LYS A 76 7.39 -69.68 -45.79
C LYS A 76 6.08 -69.20 -45.16
N THR A 77 5.00 -69.96 -45.28
CA THR A 77 3.72 -69.66 -44.66
C THR A 77 3.82 -69.66 -43.14
N LYS A 78 4.54 -70.62 -42.54
CA LYS A 78 4.80 -70.63 -41.09
C LYS A 78 5.53 -69.36 -40.63
N ALA A 79 6.55 -68.93 -41.38
CA ALA A 79 7.29 -67.70 -41.08
C ALA A 79 6.39 -66.46 -41.18
N GLN A 80 5.57 -66.37 -42.23
CA GLN A 80 4.60 -65.28 -42.40
C GLN A 80 3.55 -65.25 -41.28
N ILE A 81 2.99 -66.40 -40.90
CA ILE A 81 2.03 -66.49 -39.79
C ILE A 81 2.68 -66.03 -38.48
N ASN A 82 3.92 -66.42 -38.21
CA ASN A 82 4.63 -65.99 -37.02
C ASN A 82 4.90 -64.48 -37.00
N ASP A 83 5.28 -63.88 -38.14
CA ASP A 83 5.40 -62.42 -38.28
C ASP A 83 4.07 -61.71 -38.03
N ILE A 84 2.95 -62.25 -38.55
CA ILE A 84 1.60 -61.71 -38.29
C ILE A 84 1.27 -61.77 -36.79
N PHE A 85 1.55 -62.88 -36.11
CA PHE A 85 1.31 -62.99 -34.66
C PHE A 85 2.16 -62.00 -33.85
N GLN A 86 3.42 -61.79 -34.23
CA GLN A 86 4.27 -60.79 -33.59
C GLN A 86 3.70 -59.38 -33.78
N LYS A 87 3.30 -59.02 -35.00
CA LYS A 87 2.64 -57.74 -35.29
C LYS A 87 1.35 -57.58 -34.50
N LEU A 88 0.51 -58.62 -34.45
CA LEU A 88 -0.74 -58.60 -33.71
C LEU A 88 -0.50 -58.37 -32.21
N ASN A 89 0.50 -59.01 -31.63
CA ASN A 89 0.87 -58.82 -30.22
C ASN A 89 1.37 -57.39 -29.94
N ILE A 90 2.14 -56.81 -30.86
CA ILE A 90 2.57 -55.41 -30.76
C ILE A 90 1.35 -54.47 -30.86
N PHE A 91 0.43 -54.74 -31.79
CA PHE A 91 -0.80 -53.97 -31.93
C PHE A 91 -1.69 -54.06 -30.69
N ASP A 92 -1.87 -55.25 -30.13
CA ASP A 92 -2.66 -55.46 -28.91
C ASP A 92 -2.11 -54.64 -27.74
N ARG A 93 -0.79 -54.72 -27.50
CA ARG A 93 -0.13 -53.91 -26.47
C ARG A 93 -0.28 -52.42 -26.71
N SER A 94 -0.08 -51.97 -27.95
CA SER A 94 -0.19 -50.55 -28.31
C SER A 94 -1.63 -50.05 -28.16
N PHE A 95 -2.62 -50.87 -28.50
CA PHE A 95 -4.03 -50.56 -28.35
C PHE A 95 -4.43 -50.45 -26.87
N TYR A 96 -3.93 -51.35 -26.02
CA TYR A 96 -4.14 -51.25 -24.59
C TYR A 96 -3.55 -49.96 -24.02
N GLN A 97 -2.30 -49.63 -24.37
CA GLN A 97 -1.68 -48.36 -23.95
C GLN A 97 -2.46 -47.14 -24.42
N LEU A 98 -2.88 -47.13 -25.68
CA LEU A 98 -3.71 -46.04 -26.23
C LEU A 98 -5.04 -45.93 -25.49
N SER A 99 -5.68 -47.06 -25.17
CA SER A 99 -6.93 -47.09 -24.42
C SER A 99 -6.76 -46.49 -23.01
N VAL A 100 -5.66 -46.81 -22.32
CA VAL A 100 -5.35 -46.24 -20.99
C VAL A 100 -5.18 -44.73 -21.10
N VAL A 101 -4.30 -44.26 -22.00
CA VAL A 101 -4.07 -42.81 -22.20
C VAL A 101 -5.35 -42.10 -22.62
N THR A 102 -6.19 -42.72 -23.46
CA THR A 102 -7.48 -42.15 -23.88
C THR A 102 -8.45 -42.03 -22.70
N SER A 103 -8.42 -42.99 -21.77
CA SER A 103 -9.25 -42.91 -20.55
C SER A 103 -8.77 -41.83 -19.59
N GLU A 104 -7.45 -41.68 -19.41
CA GLU A 104 -6.85 -40.61 -18.60
C GLU A 104 -7.18 -39.22 -19.16
N ILE A 105 -7.03 -39.02 -20.48
CA ILE A 105 -7.40 -37.76 -21.15
C ILE A 105 -8.89 -37.44 -20.95
N LYS A 106 -9.76 -38.44 -21.02
CA LYS A 106 -11.20 -38.26 -20.81
C LYS A 106 -11.53 -37.87 -19.36
N GLU A 107 -10.80 -38.39 -18.39
CA GLU A 107 -10.95 -38.00 -16.99
C GLU A 107 -10.52 -36.55 -16.77
N GLU A 108 -9.34 -36.17 -17.29
CA GLU A 108 -8.85 -34.78 -17.25
C GLU A 108 -9.80 -33.79 -17.96
N GLU A 109 -10.41 -34.19 -19.08
CA GLU A 109 -11.40 -33.39 -19.79
C GLU A 109 -12.62 -33.07 -18.90
N GLU A 110 -13.14 -34.08 -18.18
CA GLU A 110 -14.27 -33.88 -17.28
C GLU A 110 -13.91 -33.01 -16.07
N GLU A 111 -12.69 -33.10 -15.53
CA GLU A 111 -12.20 -32.18 -14.50
C GLU A 111 -12.07 -30.73 -15.01
N LEU A 112 -11.50 -30.56 -16.20
CA LEU A 112 -11.37 -29.26 -16.84
C LEU A 112 -12.75 -28.65 -17.14
N LYS A 113 -13.71 -29.48 -17.53
CA LYS A 113 -15.10 -29.08 -17.77
C LYS A 113 -15.80 -28.65 -16.48
N LYS A 114 -15.59 -29.36 -15.36
CA LYS A 114 -16.07 -28.92 -14.04
C LYS A 114 -15.50 -27.54 -13.67
N THR A 115 -14.20 -27.37 -13.83
CA THR A 115 -13.51 -26.10 -13.54
C THR A 115 -14.02 -24.97 -14.44
N THR A 116 -14.25 -25.26 -15.72
CA THR A 116 -14.79 -24.32 -16.70
C THR A 116 -16.22 -23.90 -16.35
N ASN A 117 -17.07 -24.83 -15.94
CA ASN A 117 -18.43 -24.54 -15.50
C ASN A 117 -18.45 -23.68 -14.23
N PHE A 118 -17.59 -23.98 -13.26
CA PHE A 118 -17.43 -23.16 -12.06
C PHE A 118 -16.95 -21.74 -12.39
N LEU A 119 -15.92 -21.62 -13.24
CA LEU A 119 -15.41 -20.32 -13.68
C LEU A 119 -16.46 -19.52 -14.45
N LYS A 120 -17.27 -20.19 -15.28
CA LYS A 120 -18.39 -19.57 -16.01
C LYS A 120 -19.44 -19.02 -15.05
N ALA A 121 -19.82 -19.77 -14.02
CA ALA A 121 -20.76 -19.31 -13.00
C ALA A 121 -20.23 -18.09 -12.24
N ASN A 122 -18.97 -18.13 -11.77
CA ASN A 122 -18.34 -16.99 -11.11
C ASN A 122 -18.26 -15.75 -12.02
N ASN A 123 -17.99 -15.93 -13.31
CA ASN A 123 -17.94 -14.82 -14.26
C ASN A 123 -19.32 -14.15 -14.39
N GLU A 124 -20.38 -14.94 -14.41
CA GLU A 124 -21.77 -14.44 -14.43
C GLU A 124 -22.13 -13.70 -13.14
N GLU A 125 -21.73 -14.21 -11.98
CA GLU A 125 -21.90 -13.52 -10.69
C GLU A 125 -21.16 -12.18 -10.65
N ILE A 126 -19.90 -12.14 -11.09
CA ILE A 126 -19.11 -10.90 -11.19
C ILE A 126 -19.79 -9.91 -12.14
N ARG A 127 -20.32 -10.40 -13.28
CA ARG A 127 -21.07 -9.56 -14.22
C ARG A 127 -22.32 -8.97 -13.57
N ASN A 128 -23.07 -9.76 -12.80
CA ASN A 128 -24.26 -9.30 -12.09
C ASN A 128 -23.91 -8.26 -11.01
N LEU A 129 -22.87 -8.51 -10.21
CA LEU A 129 -22.36 -7.55 -9.22
C LEU A 129 -21.89 -6.25 -9.89
N SER A 130 -21.24 -6.34 -11.05
CA SER A 130 -20.81 -5.16 -11.83
C SER A 130 -22.01 -4.32 -12.28
N LEU A 131 -23.09 -4.96 -12.75
CA LEU A 131 -24.34 -4.26 -13.10
C LEU A 131 -24.99 -3.61 -11.88
N GLU A 132 -25.00 -4.28 -10.73
CA GLU A 132 -25.51 -3.73 -9.47
C GLU A 132 -24.67 -2.53 -8.99
N ILE A 133 -23.34 -2.63 -9.05
CA ILE A 133 -22.45 -1.53 -8.71
C ILE A 133 -22.70 -0.35 -9.64
N ASN A 134 -22.86 -0.58 -10.94
CA ASN A 134 -23.13 0.48 -11.90
C ASN A 134 -24.45 1.20 -11.58
N SER A 135 -25.52 0.46 -11.26
CA SER A 135 -26.80 1.07 -10.89
C SER A 135 -26.71 1.89 -9.60
N LYS A 136 -26.01 1.38 -8.57
CA LYS A 136 -25.74 2.13 -7.32
C LYS A 136 -24.92 3.40 -7.57
N ILE A 137 -23.88 3.34 -8.42
CA ILE A 137 -23.08 4.50 -8.81
C ILE A 137 -23.95 5.57 -9.48
N ASN A 138 -24.84 5.16 -10.39
CA ASN A 138 -25.74 6.10 -11.07
C ASN A 138 -26.72 6.75 -10.06
N SER A 139 -27.24 5.99 -9.10
CA SER A 139 -28.08 6.54 -8.00
C SER A 139 -27.31 7.58 -7.19
N ILE A 140 -26.09 7.25 -6.76
CA ILE A 140 -25.23 8.15 -5.97
C ILE A 140 -24.90 9.42 -6.77
N LEU A 141 -24.63 9.30 -8.08
CA LEU A 141 -24.36 10.45 -8.94
C LEU A 141 -25.57 11.38 -9.03
N GLN A 142 -26.77 10.82 -9.13
CA GLN A 142 -28.02 11.58 -9.13
C GLN A 142 -28.26 12.28 -7.79
N GLU A 143 -28.10 11.55 -6.67
CA GLU A 143 -28.20 12.11 -5.32
C GLU A 143 -27.20 13.24 -5.09
N ARG A 144 -25.94 13.07 -5.53
CA ARG A 144 -24.91 14.11 -5.46
C ARG A 144 -25.31 15.36 -6.24
N THR A 145 -25.90 15.19 -7.42
CA THR A 145 -26.39 16.31 -8.24
C THR A 145 -27.54 17.04 -7.54
N GLN A 146 -28.46 16.30 -6.93
CA GLN A 146 -29.57 16.88 -6.16
C GLN A 146 -29.09 17.60 -4.90
N LEU A 147 -28.09 17.04 -4.21
CA LEU A 147 -27.51 17.68 -3.02
C LEU A 147 -26.78 18.96 -3.42
N GLN A 148 -26.03 18.93 -4.52
CA GLN A 148 -25.32 20.10 -5.03
C GLN A 148 -26.28 21.24 -5.41
N SER A 149 -27.44 20.95 -6.00
CA SER A 149 -28.44 21.98 -6.29
C SER A 149 -29.09 22.55 -5.02
N LYS A 150 -29.37 21.72 -4.01
CA LYS A 150 -29.84 22.18 -2.70
C LYS A 150 -28.81 23.08 -2.02
N VAL A 151 -27.55 22.65 -1.98
CA VAL A 151 -26.44 23.43 -1.38
C VAL A 151 -26.27 24.76 -2.11
N GLY A 152 -26.27 24.78 -3.45
CA GLY A 152 -26.21 26.02 -4.23
C GLY A 152 -27.38 26.97 -3.93
N SER A 153 -28.59 26.44 -3.76
CA SER A 153 -29.75 27.26 -3.35
C SER A 153 -29.60 27.81 -1.92
N LEU A 154 -29.06 27.02 -0.98
CA LEU A 154 -28.77 27.50 0.37
C LEU A 154 -27.67 28.57 0.37
N GLU A 155 -26.62 28.39 -0.43
CA GLU A 155 -25.54 29.37 -0.59
C GLU A 155 -26.05 30.69 -1.15
N GLU A 156 -26.95 30.65 -2.15
CA GLU A 156 -27.57 31.85 -2.71
C GLU A 156 -28.45 32.57 -1.68
N ARG A 157 -29.25 31.83 -0.91
CA ARG A 157 -30.05 32.38 0.19
C ARG A 157 -29.17 32.99 1.29
N LEU A 158 -28.06 32.32 1.64
CA LEU A 158 -27.12 32.82 2.62
C LEU A 158 -26.43 34.09 2.13
N LYS A 159 -26.01 34.14 0.87
CA LYS A 159 -25.45 35.33 0.24
C LYS A 159 -26.45 36.49 0.27
N GLY A 160 -27.70 36.23 -0.12
CA GLY A 160 -28.79 37.21 -0.05
C GLY A 160 -29.03 37.75 1.35
N LEU A 161 -29.04 36.88 2.37
CA LEU A 161 -29.15 37.30 3.77
C LEU A 161 -27.92 38.09 4.24
N SER A 162 -26.70 37.64 3.92
CA SER A 162 -25.47 38.35 4.31
C SER A 162 -25.40 39.76 3.70
N GLN A 163 -25.84 39.91 2.45
CA GLN A 163 -25.85 41.19 1.74
C GLN A 163 -26.96 42.11 2.26
N SER A 164 -28.04 41.55 2.81
CA SER A 164 -29.14 42.29 3.45
C SER A 164 -28.84 42.66 4.91
N ILE A 165 -28.09 41.83 5.64
CA ILE A 165 -27.83 41.95 7.09
C ILE A 165 -26.68 42.91 7.41
N VAL A 166 -25.82 43.24 6.45
CA VAL A 166 -24.67 44.11 6.72
C VAL A 166 -24.83 45.45 6.00
N PRO A 167 -25.47 46.46 6.64
CA PRO A 167 -25.29 47.84 6.24
C PRO A 167 -23.81 48.21 6.41
N ALA A 168 -23.23 48.88 5.41
CA ALA A 168 -21.82 49.29 5.41
C ALA A 168 -21.40 50.06 6.68
N ASP A 169 -22.35 50.73 7.35
CA ASP A 169 -22.11 51.42 8.62
C ASP A 169 -21.73 50.48 9.77
N GLN A 170 -22.36 49.30 9.90
CA GLN A 170 -22.05 48.39 11.02
C GLN A 170 -20.73 47.62 10.85
N LEU A 171 -20.24 47.48 9.61
CA LEU A 171 -18.91 46.93 9.34
C LEU A 171 -17.80 47.83 9.89
N SER A 172 -18.02 49.15 9.86
CA SER A 172 -17.06 50.13 10.41
C SER A 172 -17.01 50.06 11.94
N GLU A 173 -18.16 49.94 12.60
CA GLU A 173 -18.27 49.79 14.06
C GLU A 173 -17.66 48.48 14.57
N ILE A 174 -17.85 47.38 13.82
CA ILE A 174 -17.20 46.10 14.15
C ILE A 174 -15.68 46.18 13.97
N THR A 175 -15.21 46.96 12.99
CA THR A 175 -13.78 47.17 12.76
C THR A 175 -13.14 47.99 13.88
N THR A 176 -13.79 49.08 14.33
CA THR A 176 -13.30 49.87 15.47
C THR A 176 -13.33 49.07 16.77
N LEU A 177 -14.36 48.25 17.00
CA LEU A 177 -14.42 47.38 18.16
C LEU A 177 -13.29 46.33 18.15
N LYS A 178 -12.96 45.79 16.97
CA LYS A 178 -11.83 44.86 16.81
C LYS A 178 -10.49 45.50 17.20
N GLU A 179 -10.24 46.75 16.78
CA GLU A 179 -9.02 47.48 17.16
C GLU A 179 -8.92 47.70 18.68
N VAL A 180 -10.04 47.99 19.34
CA VAL A 180 -10.10 48.13 20.81
C VAL A 180 -9.80 46.80 21.50
N ILE A 181 -10.34 45.69 21.00
CA ILE A 181 -10.08 44.34 21.54
C ILE A 181 -8.61 43.97 21.40
N GLU A 182 -7.99 44.24 20.24
CA GLU A 182 -6.56 43.98 20.02
C GLU A 182 -5.68 44.82 20.95
N ALA A 183 -6.03 46.09 21.19
CA ALA A 183 -5.34 46.94 22.16
C ALA A 183 -5.48 46.42 23.61
N GLN A 184 -6.66 45.91 23.95
CA GLN A 184 -6.93 45.33 25.27
C GLN A 184 -6.18 44.01 25.47
N GLU A 185 -6.11 43.15 24.44
CA GLU A 185 -5.34 41.90 24.46
C GLU A 185 -3.84 42.14 24.66
N LYS A 186 -3.28 43.14 23.98
CA LYS A 186 -1.89 43.58 24.19
C LYS A 186 -1.65 44.06 25.62
N THR A 187 -2.61 44.78 26.18
CA THR A 187 -2.54 45.27 27.57
C THR A 187 -2.58 44.12 28.57
N ILE A 188 -3.50 43.17 28.37
CA ILE A 188 -3.61 41.95 29.20
C ILE A 188 -2.31 41.15 29.14
N THR A 189 -1.72 41.00 27.94
CA THR A 189 -0.46 40.28 27.75
C THR A 189 0.70 40.94 28.49
N ASN A 190 0.80 42.27 28.42
CA ASN A 190 1.81 43.03 29.16
C ASN A 190 1.63 42.90 30.67
N LEU A 191 0.38 42.97 31.14
CA LEU A 191 0.05 42.81 32.56
C LEU A 191 0.42 41.40 33.05
N LEU A 192 0.09 40.37 32.28
CA LEU A 192 0.41 38.97 32.60
C LEU A 192 1.92 38.76 32.68
N LYS A 193 2.69 39.38 31.77
CA LYS A 193 4.16 39.38 31.83
C LYS A 193 4.68 40.06 33.10
N ALA A 194 4.16 41.23 33.45
CA ALA A 194 4.56 41.95 34.66
C ALA A 194 4.25 41.15 35.94
N VAL A 195 3.08 40.51 36.01
CA VAL A 195 2.70 39.64 37.14
C VAL A 195 3.62 38.43 37.24
N LYS A 196 4.01 37.83 36.11
CA LYS A 196 4.98 36.73 36.09
C LYS A 196 6.36 37.18 36.61
N GLU A 197 6.85 38.33 36.16
CA GLU A 197 8.12 38.89 36.64
C GLU A 197 8.08 39.18 38.14
N GLN A 198 6.96 39.68 38.66
CA GLN A 198 6.77 39.86 40.10
C GLN A 198 6.75 38.53 40.86
N HIS A 199 6.15 37.49 40.30
CA HIS A 199 6.16 36.15 40.89
C HIS A 199 7.58 35.56 40.96
N ASP A 200 8.35 35.68 39.87
CA ASP A 200 9.74 35.22 39.81
C ASP A 200 10.63 35.98 40.83
N GLN A 201 10.41 37.30 40.99
CA GLN A 201 11.10 38.09 42.02
C GLN A 201 10.73 37.63 43.44
N LEU A 202 9.46 37.33 43.68
CA LEU A 202 8.97 36.86 44.98
C LEU A 202 9.54 35.48 45.31
N ASP A 203 9.61 34.56 44.35
CA ASP A 203 10.26 33.26 44.52
C ASP A 203 11.77 33.40 44.77
N HIS A 204 12.43 34.33 44.07
CA HIS A 204 13.83 34.64 44.33
C HIS A 204 14.06 35.16 45.75
N GLN A 205 13.19 36.06 46.25
CA GLN A 205 13.22 36.53 47.63
C GLN A 205 12.96 35.40 48.62
N LYS A 206 11.99 34.53 48.35
CA LYS A 206 11.68 33.34 49.18
C LYS A 206 12.88 32.41 49.32
N VAL A 207 13.61 32.16 48.22
CA VAL A 207 14.85 31.35 48.25
C VAL A 207 15.94 32.04 49.06
N LYS A 208 16.12 33.36 48.93
CA LYS A 208 17.07 34.12 49.76
C LYS A 208 16.74 34.03 51.24
N ILE A 209 15.46 34.17 51.60
CA ILE A 209 15.00 34.02 52.99
C ILE A 209 15.31 32.62 53.49
N LYS A 210 14.98 31.57 52.72
CA LYS A 210 15.28 30.19 53.11
C LYS A 210 16.78 29.93 53.32
N ASN A 211 17.64 30.50 52.48
CA ASN A 211 19.10 30.40 52.64
C ASN A 211 19.58 31.13 53.91
N LEU A 212 19.02 32.31 54.19
CA LEU A 212 19.29 33.04 55.44
C LEU A 212 18.79 32.27 56.67
N GLU A 213 17.62 31.62 56.60
CA GLU A 213 17.11 30.74 57.65
C GLU A 213 18.02 29.52 57.88
N GLU A 214 18.51 28.88 56.82
CA GLU A 214 19.47 27.77 56.92
C GLU A 214 20.80 28.21 57.55
N LYS A 215 21.27 29.42 57.23
CA LYS A 215 22.47 30.01 57.88
C LYS A 215 22.24 30.30 59.36
N LEU A 216 21.10 30.87 59.74
CA LEU A 216 20.75 31.08 61.16
C LEU A 216 20.57 29.75 61.91
N SER A 217 20.02 28.73 61.24
CA SER A 217 19.90 27.38 61.79
C SER A 217 21.26 26.72 62.02
N TYR A 218 22.26 27.00 61.17
CA TYR A 218 23.63 26.50 61.33
C TYR A 218 24.41 27.23 62.43
N ASP A 219 24.25 28.55 62.59
CA ASP A 219 24.88 29.34 63.67
C ASP A 219 24.30 29.04 65.06
N SER A 220 23.07 28.53 65.15
CA SER A 220 22.45 28.14 66.43
C SER A 220 23.08 26.90 67.08
N PHE A 221 24.01 26.19 66.43
CA PHE A 221 24.66 24.98 66.94
C PHE A 221 26.15 25.16 67.31
N GLN A 222 26.65 26.41 67.39
CA GLN A 222 28.05 26.69 67.74
C GLN A 222 28.24 27.73 68.85
N ASP A 223 27.32 27.75 69.83
CA ASP A 223 27.51 28.53 71.06
C ASP A 223 27.49 27.62 72.30
N THR A 224 28.65 27.07 72.65
CA THR A 224 29.09 26.74 74.01
C THR A 224 30.56 26.35 73.96
N VAL A 225 31.47 27.29 74.25
CA VAL A 225 32.76 27.08 74.95
C VAL A 225 33.48 28.43 75.09
N ASP A 226 33.56 28.88 76.35
CA ASP A 226 34.56 29.73 77.02
C ASP A 226 34.91 31.17 76.54
N LYS A 227 34.39 32.16 77.32
CA LYS A 227 35.12 33.11 78.22
C LYS A 227 36.30 33.96 77.64
N PRO A 228 36.59 35.19 78.14
CA PRO A 228 35.76 36.35 78.55
C PRO A 228 36.30 37.72 78.02
N VAL A 229 35.72 38.82 78.51
CA VAL A 229 36.36 40.13 78.77
C VAL A 229 36.59 41.10 77.60
N ASP A 230 35.91 42.24 77.78
CA ASP A 230 36.29 43.64 77.51
C ASP A 230 35.84 44.36 76.23
N SER A 231 35.47 45.61 76.50
CA SER A 231 35.53 46.79 75.65
C SER A 231 34.36 47.06 74.68
N ASP A 232 33.47 47.95 75.14
CA ASP A 232 32.95 49.07 74.32
C ASP A 232 34.12 49.78 73.61
N PRO A 233 33.97 50.43 72.43
CA PRO A 233 32.89 51.39 72.20
C PRO A 233 32.30 51.45 70.77
N ALA A 234 31.08 51.98 70.72
CA ALA A 234 30.59 52.91 69.69
C ALA A 234 30.71 52.53 68.20
N ALA A 235 29.56 52.20 67.60
CA ALA A 235 29.25 52.56 66.22
C ALA A 235 27.78 52.99 66.09
N PRO A 236 27.47 53.97 65.23
CA PRO A 236 26.40 54.94 65.45
C PRO A 236 25.05 54.46 64.92
N ASN A 237 23.99 54.66 65.72
CA ASN A 237 22.62 54.44 65.30
C ASN A 237 22.26 55.32 64.09
N MET A 238 21.96 54.68 62.96
CA MET A 238 21.55 55.28 61.68
C MET A 238 20.11 55.85 61.71
N PHE A 239 19.68 56.40 62.85
CA PHE A 239 18.36 57.01 63.06
C PHE A 239 18.42 58.32 63.85
N GLU A 240 19.50 59.10 63.67
CA GLU A 240 19.69 60.43 64.28
C GLU A 240 18.98 61.58 63.52
N TYR A 241 17.92 61.29 62.73
CA TYR A 241 17.09 62.32 62.11
C TYR A 241 15.66 62.39 62.66
N LEU A 242 15.29 61.54 63.63
CA LEU A 242 13.93 61.50 64.17
C LEU A 242 13.80 61.74 65.68
N THR A 243 14.87 62.18 66.34
CA THR A 243 14.80 62.55 67.77
C THR A 243 15.79 63.66 68.08
N GLY A 244 15.28 64.87 68.26
CA GLY A 244 16.09 66.05 68.53
C GLY A 244 15.27 67.23 69.05
N ASN A 245 14.69 67.05 70.23
CA ASN A 245 14.29 68.08 71.21
C ASN A 245 13.31 69.18 70.76
N SER A 246 12.02 68.89 70.94
CA SER A 246 11.05 69.91 71.34
C SER A 246 11.31 70.30 72.80
N THR A 247 12.35 71.10 73.01
CA THR A 247 12.52 71.89 74.23
C THR A 247 12.29 73.34 73.84
N GLY A 248 11.11 73.85 74.18
CA GLY A 248 10.81 75.27 74.37
C GLY A 248 11.30 76.21 73.28
N LEU A 249 10.52 76.38 72.22
CA LEU A 249 10.58 77.61 71.43
C LEU A 249 9.14 78.12 71.24
N ASP A 250 8.92 79.34 71.72
CA ASP A 250 7.64 80.03 71.72
C ASP A 250 6.92 79.93 70.36
N THR A 251 5.66 79.50 70.41
CA THR A 251 4.78 79.20 69.27
C THR A 251 4.38 80.42 68.41
N ASN A 252 5.08 81.55 68.58
CA ASN A 252 4.80 82.83 67.93
C ASN A 252 5.90 83.30 66.97
N ASP A 253 7.02 82.57 66.81
CA ASP A 253 8.15 82.99 65.93
C ASP A 253 8.50 81.97 64.84
N LEU A 254 7.55 81.11 64.48
CA LEU A 254 7.67 80.18 63.34
C LEU A 254 7.36 80.93 62.03
N PRO A 255 8.19 80.74 60.99
CA PRO A 255 8.01 81.40 59.70
C PRO A 255 6.72 80.95 59.02
N ILE A 256 6.03 81.90 58.41
CA ILE A 256 4.76 81.71 57.71
C ILE A 256 4.99 80.98 56.38
N ASP A 257 6.10 81.27 55.71
CA ASP A 257 6.49 80.67 54.43
C ASP A 257 8.01 80.47 54.31
N CYS A 258 8.44 79.76 53.26
CA CYS A 258 9.85 79.59 52.93
C CYS A 258 10.56 80.93 52.62
N SER A 259 9.82 81.94 52.16
CA SER A 259 10.36 83.27 51.87
C SER A 259 10.81 84.00 53.13
N GLU A 260 10.09 83.81 54.24
CA GLU A 260 10.42 84.37 55.55
C GLU A 260 11.64 83.67 56.16
N LEU A 261 11.79 82.36 55.97
CA LEU A 261 13.01 81.62 56.30
C LEU A 261 14.23 82.17 55.55
N PHE A 262 14.10 82.41 54.25
CA PHE A 262 15.18 82.99 53.44
C PHE A 262 15.56 84.39 53.92
N LYS A 263 14.57 85.24 54.24
CA LYS A 263 14.80 86.57 54.82
C LYS A 263 15.44 86.53 56.21
N LYS A 264 15.18 85.47 56.99
CA LYS A 264 15.80 85.23 58.31
C LYS A 264 17.26 84.75 58.19
N GLY A 265 17.74 84.51 56.97
CA GLY A 265 19.14 84.18 56.66
C GLY A 265 19.38 82.71 56.31
N GLU A 266 18.32 81.90 56.18
CA GLU A 266 18.46 80.49 55.79
C GLU A 266 18.69 80.36 54.28
N ALA A 267 19.87 79.87 53.90
CA ALA A 267 20.31 79.80 52.51
C ALA A 267 20.40 78.37 51.95
N ASN A 268 20.14 77.35 52.77
CA ASN A 268 20.22 75.96 52.36
C ASN A 268 18.85 75.43 51.93
N SER A 269 18.74 74.83 50.75
CA SER A 269 17.52 74.09 50.36
C SER A 269 17.37 72.83 51.22
N GLY A 270 16.19 72.61 51.79
CA GLY A 270 15.97 71.54 52.77
C GLY A 270 14.53 71.47 53.27
N ILE A 271 14.25 70.51 54.15
CA ILE A 271 12.93 70.37 54.77
C ILE A 271 12.89 71.24 56.04
N TYR A 272 11.96 72.19 56.09
CA TYR A 272 11.75 73.10 57.21
C TYR A 272 10.31 73.04 57.72
N VAL A 273 10.12 73.39 58.99
CA VAL A 273 8.79 73.53 59.60
C VAL A 273 8.30 74.95 59.38
N ILE A 274 7.16 75.09 58.70
CA ILE A 274 6.47 76.39 58.53
C ILE A 274 5.10 76.37 59.19
N LYS A 275 4.57 77.55 59.53
CA LYS A 275 3.23 77.71 60.10
C LYS A 275 2.44 78.84 59.42
N PRO A 276 1.80 78.55 58.28
CA PRO A 276 0.91 79.51 57.63
C PRO A 276 -0.28 79.86 58.54
N ASN A 277 -0.46 81.15 58.83
CA ASN A 277 -1.65 81.79 59.43
C ASN A 277 -2.68 80.84 60.11
N ARG A 278 -2.55 80.64 61.43
CA ARG A 278 -3.41 79.79 62.30
C ARG A 278 -3.54 78.29 61.94
N SER A 279 -2.73 77.76 61.01
CA SER A 279 -2.62 76.31 60.80
C SER A 279 -1.69 75.63 61.81
N GLU A 280 -1.77 74.31 61.90
CA GLU A 280 -0.79 73.50 62.63
C GLU A 280 0.54 73.48 61.87
N PRO A 281 1.71 73.54 62.55
CA PRO A 281 3.00 73.50 61.89
C PRO A 281 3.19 72.20 61.08
N PHE A 282 3.69 72.31 59.86
CA PHE A 282 3.97 71.15 59.00
C PHE A 282 5.29 71.31 58.24
N ASN A 283 5.86 70.18 57.85
CA ASN A 283 7.13 70.11 57.13
C ASN A 283 6.92 70.39 55.64
N VAL A 284 7.69 71.32 55.10
CA VAL A 284 7.76 71.61 53.67
C VAL A 284 9.19 71.56 53.20
N TYR A 285 9.41 71.19 51.94
CA TYR A 285 10.70 71.38 51.30
C TYR A 285 10.79 72.81 50.78
N CYS A 286 11.71 73.60 51.32
CA CYS A 286 12.01 74.93 50.84
C CYS A 286 13.25 74.87 49.94
N GLU A 287 13.10 75.38 48.72
CA GLU A 287 14.21 75.61 47.81
C GLU A 287 14.72 77.04 48.03
N MET A 288 15.91 77.18 48.63
CA MET A 288 16.51 78.47 49.00
C MET A 288 17.47 79.00 47.91
N GLY A 289 17.22 78.61 46.66
CA GLY A 289 17.94 79.04 45.47
C GLY A 289 17.09 79.97 44.62
N SER A 290 17.75 80.96 44.00
CA SER A 290 17.15 82.01 43.16
C SER A 290 16.28 81.50 42.02
#